data_AF-A0A2V1NGE9-F1
#
_entry.id   AF-A0A2V1NGE9-F1
#
_cell.length_a   1.000
_cell.length_b   1.000
_cell.length_c   1.000
_cell.angle_alpha   90.00
_cell.angle_beta   90.00
_cell.angle_gamma   90.00
#
_symmetry.space_group_name_H-M   'P 1'
#
loop_
_entity.id
_entity.type
_entity.pdbx_description
1 polymer ?
#
loop_
_entity_poly.entity_id
_entity_poly.type
_entity_poly.pdbx_seq_one_letter_code
_entity_poly.pdbx_strand_id
1 'polypeptide(L)'
;MVSDWLLLGLDTVYAVRLGADGEQMVARVQPTSALYHTARELYGGAAELTFRVSDTAPYAGELFFGRMDVDAESLGQMTVELRKILYREPPPAPQRGLRYLLFGDDQLFLWHLPGSFEQGLRVRFAGWESPVLGVDEVVTVEAAGRGSDVTERLAPGEQVAAMGAELMVAAEVYLRVARG
;
A
#
# COMPACT_ATOMS: atom_id res chain seq x y z
N MET A 1 -9.67 11.08 16.27
CA MET A 1 -9.00 9.77 16.20
C MET A 1 -7.83 9.94 15.23
N VAL A 2 -6.76 9.17 15.43
CA VAL A 2 -5.54 9.24 14.63
C VAL A 2 -5.33 7.87 14.00
N SER A 3 -4.98 7.84 12.72
CA SER A 3 -4.62 6.63 11.98
C SER A 3 -3.20 6.74 11.44
N ASP A 4 -2.55 5.61 11.26
CA ASP A 4 -1.27 5.54 10.54
C ASP A 4 -1.55 5.10 9.09
N TRP A 5 -1.07 5.84 8.11
CA TRP A 5 -1.23 5.54 6.68
C TRP A 5 0.13 5.27 6.04
N LEU A 6 0.27 4.20 5.28
CA LEU A 6 1.42 4.01 4.38
C LEU A 6 1.19 4.82 3.11
N LEU A 7 2.13 5.68 2.75
CA LEU A 7 2.09 6.43 1.49
C LEU A 7 2.94 5.72 0.43
N LEU A 8 2.40 5.59 -0.78
CA LEU A 8 2.98 4.88 -1.92
C LEU A 8 2.88 5.75 -3.19
N GLY A 9 3.82 5.58 -4.11
CA GLY A 9 3.83 6.30 -5.39
C GLY A 9 4.78 7.50 -5.43
N LEU A 10 5.13 7.97 -6.62
CA LEU A 10 5.99 9.15 -6.82
C LEU A 10 5.17 10.36 -7.27
N ASP A 11 4.55 10.27 -8.44
CA ASP A 11 3.75 11.34 -9.03
C ASP A 11 2.29 11.26 -8.55
N THR A 12 1.65 10.11 -8.76
CA THR A 12 0.37 9.78 -8.13
C THR A 12 0.62 9.14 -6.77
N VAL A 13 0.01 9.70 -5.72
CA VAL A 13 0.17 9.21 -4.35
C VAL A 13 -1.06 8.43 -3.88
N TYR A 14 -0.79 7.23 -3.37
CA TYR A 14 -1.79 6.37 -2.75
C TYR A 14 -1.51 6.28 -1.25
N ALA A 15 -2.57 6.28 -0.46
CA ALA A 15 -2.53 6.05 0.97
C ALA A 15 -3.24 4.74 1.29
N VAL A 16 -2.57 3.90 2.06
CA VAL A 16 -3.12 2.66 2.61
C VAL A 16 -3.23 2.82 4.11
N ARG A 17 -4.44 2.69 4.67
CA ARG A 17 -4.62 2.76 6.12
C ARG A 17 -4.03 1.52 6.78
N LEU A 18 -3.14 1.72 7.74
CA LEU A 18 -2.56 0.69 8.59
C LEU A 18 -3.39 0.60 9.87
N GLY A 19 -3.69 -0.60 10.36
CA GLY A 19 -4.53 -0.69 11.54
C GLY A 19 -4.94 -2.11 11.94
N ALA A 20 -4.94 -2.34 13.25
CA ALA A 20 -5.41 -3.58 13.86
C ALA A 20 -6.93 -3.61 14.08
N ASP A 21 -7.65 -2.51 13.80
CA ASP A 21 -9.11 -2.44 13.87
C ASP A 21 -9.78 -3.22 12.73
N GLY A 22 -8.99 -3.68 11.76
CA GLY A 22 -9.43 -4.52 10.64
C GLY A 22 -10.04 -3.75 9.48
N GLU A 23 -10.21 -2.43 9.61
CA GLU A 23 -10.67 -1.60 8.49
C GLU A 23 -9.53 -1.42 7.48
N GLN A 24 -9.72 -1.99 6.28
CA GLN A 24 -8.81 -1.72 5.18
C GLN A 24 -9.34 -0.60 4.31
N MET A 25 -8.46 0.35 4.00
CA MET A 25 -8.76 1.45 3.09
C MET A 25 -7.56 1.72 2.20
N VAL A 26 -7.82 1.83 0.90
CA VAL A 26 -6.88 2.36 -0.08
C VAL A 26 -7.50 3.60 -0.71
N ALA A 27 -6.76 4.68 -0.75
CA ALA A 27 -7.21 5.96 -1.27
C ALA A 27 -6.15 6.63 -2.14
N ARG A 28 -6.58 7.38 -3.15
CA ARG A 28 -5.73 8.34 -3.83
C ARG A 28 -5.73 9.64 -3.05
N VAL A 29 -4.55 10.17 -2.79
CA VAL A 29 -4.34 11.39 -2.00
C VAL A 29 -3.43 12.35 -2.75
N GLN A 30 -3.46 13.62 -2.36
CA GLN A 30 -2.54 14.64 -2.84
C GLN A 30 -1.84 15.28 -1.64
N PRO A 31 -0.52 15.11 -1.47
CA PRO A 31 0.25 15.91 -0.53
C PRO A 31 0.14 17.40 -0.89
N THR A 32 -0.13 18.23 0.12
CA THR A 32 -0.26 19.69 -0.05
C THR A 32 1.07 20.43 0.04
N SER A 33 2.14 19.74 0.45
CA SER A 33 3.49 20.28 0.55
C SER A 33 4.48 19.42 -0.23
N ALA A 34 5.63 20.00 -0.56
CA ALA A 34 6.72 19.29 -1.23
C ALA A 34 7.42 18.26 -0.33
N LEU A 35 7.08 18.18 0.97
CA LEU A 35 7.75 17.32 1.95
C LEU A 35 7.77 15.86 1.50
N TYR A 36 6.63 15.35 1.02
CA TYR A 36 6.52 13.97 0.53
C TYR A 36 7.46 13.70 -0.64
N HIS A 37 7.43 14.56 -1.67
CA HIS A 37 8.27 14.40 -2.85
C HIS A 37 9.76 14.57 -2.52
N THR A 38 10.10 15.49 -1.61
CA THR A 38 11.47 15.68 -1.10
C THR A 38 11.95 14.42 -0.39
N ALA A 39 11.12 13.82 0.47
CA ALA A 39 11.45 12.55 1.11
C ALA A 39 11.65 11.42 0.09
N ARG A 40 10.82 11.35 -0.95
CA ARG A 40 10.98 10.35 -2.03
C ARG A 40 12.26 10.51 -2.83
N GLU A 41 12.70 11.73 -3.09
CA GLU A 41 13.97 12.00 -3.75
C GLU A 41 15.17 11.58 -2.88
N LEU A 42 15.10 11.85 -1.56
CA LEU A 42 16.18 11.55 -0.62
C LEU A 42 16.32 10.06 -0.31
N TYR A 43 15.20 9.37 -0.06
CA TYR A 43 15.19 7.99 0.44
C TYR A 43 14.84 6.95 -0.64
N GLY A 44 14.35 7.38 -1.80
CA GLY A 44 14.03 6.53 -2.94
C GLY A 44 12.59 6.01 -2.98
N GLY A 45 12.18 5.51 -4.14
CA GLY A 45 10.80 5.06 -4.42
C GLY A 45 10.36 3.77 -3.71
N ALA A 46 11.28 3.06 -3.06
CA ALA A 46 10.99 1.88 -2.24
C ALA A 46 10.99 2.16 -0.73
N ALA A 47 11.25 3.41 -0.32
CA ALA A 47 11.25 3.81 1.08
C ALA A 47 9.87 3.62 1.72
N GLU A 48 9.85 3.11 2.94
CA GLU A 48 8.66 3.09 3.79
C GLU A 48 8.43 4.50 4.33
N LEU A 49 7.34 5.14 3.86
CA LEU A 49 6.92 6.45 4.31
C LEU A 49 5.55 6.33 4.98
N THR A 50 5.51 6.48 6.30
CA THR A 50 4.29 6.37 7.09
C THR A 50 3.82 7.76 7.52
N PHE A 51 2.52 8.01 7.43
CA PHE A 51 1.89 9.29 7.75
C PHE A 51 0.88 9.10 8.88
N ARG A 52 1.18 9.65 10.05
CA ARG A 52 0.28 9.64 11.20
C ARG A 52 -0.66 10.82 11.09
N VAL A 53 -1.94 10.56 10.87
CA VAL A 53 -2.90 11.54 10.38
C VAL A 53 -4.16 11.62 11.25
N SER A 54 -4.73 12.81 11.39
CA SER A 54 -6.07 12.97 11.95
C SER A 54 -7.13 12.43 11.00
N ASP A 55 -8.09 11.63 11.50
CA ASP A 55 -9.15 11.04 10.67
C ASP A 55 -10.20 12.04 10.16
N THR A 56 -10.05 13.32 10.49
CA THR A 56 -10.95 14.41 10.08
C THR A 56 -10.26 15.35 9.11
N ALA A 57 -10.95 15.73 8.05
CA ALA A 57 -10.47 16.74 7.12
C ALA A 57 -10.33 18.12 7.82
N PRO A 58 -9.27 18.91 7.53
CA PRO A 58 -8.15 18.56 6.66
C PRO A 58 -7.28 17.47 7.27
N TYR A 59 -6.88 16.46 6.47
CA TYR A 59 -6.09 15.32 6.91
C TYR A 59 -4.63 15.75 7.18
N ALA A 60 -4.43 16.42 8.32
CA ALA A 60 -3.15 16.91 8.79
C ALA A 60 -2.47 15.87 9.68
N GLY A 61 -1.14 15.85 9.63
CA GLY A 61 -0.36 14.85 10.33
C GLY A 61 1.13 15.01 10.19
N GLU A 62 1.86 14.01 10.66
CA GLU A 62 3.32 13.95 10.64
C GLU A 62 3.79 12.81 9.74
N LEU A 63 4.73 13.11 8.86
CA LEU A 63 5.36 12.14 7.96
C LEU A 63 6.61 11.56 8.64
N PHE A 64 6.77 10.24 8.51
CA PHE A 64 7.89 9.49 9.05
C PHE A 64 8.55 8.65 7.96
N PHE A 65 9.86 8.48 8.08
CA PHE A 65 10.65 7.52 7.31
C PHE A 65 11.01 6.32 8.17
N GLY A 66 10.83 5.11 7.64
CA GLY A 66 11.10 3.86 8.35
C GLY A 66 9.89 3.33 9.13
N ARG A 67 10.13 2.31 9.95
CA ARG A 67 9.06 1.55 10.61
C ARG A 67 8.62 2.22 11.90
N MET A 68 7.34 2.58 11.99
CA MET A 68 6.77 3.27 13.16
C MET A 68 6.95 2.53 14.49
N ASP A 69 7.04 1.20 14.47
CA ASP A 69 7.21 0.35 15.65
C ASP A 69 8.67 0.05 16.02
N VAL A 70 9.64 0.52 15.23
CA VAL A 70 11.06 0.17 15.37
C VAL A 70 11.95 1.41 15.43
N ASP A 71 12.00 2.19 14.35
CA ASP A 71 13.06 3.18 14.10
C ASP A 71 12.62 4.39 13.26
N ALA A 72 11.32 4.70 13.25
CA ALA A 72 10.79 5.81 12.46
C ALA A 72 11.40 7.18 12.82
N GLU A 73 11.97 7.84 11.81
CA GLU A 73 12.46 9.22 11.86
C GLU A 73 11.32 10.17 11.44
N SER A 74 11.02 11.19 12.26
CA SER A 74 10.08 12.25 11.85
C SER A 74 10.71 13.15 10.79
N LEU A 75 10.01 13.32 9.67
CA LEU A 75 10.38 14.22 8.59
C LEU A 75 9.65 15.57 8.68
N GLY A 76 8.61 15.66 9.51
CA GLY A 76 7.86 16.89 9.76
C GLY A 76 6.37 16.82 9.40
N GLN A 77 5.69 17.94 9.61
CA GLN A 77 4.24 18.06 9.47
C GLN A 77 3.84 18.29 8.00
N MET A 78 2.75 17.67 7.57
CA MET A 78 2.12 17.95 6.28
C MET A 78 0.59 17.72 6.34
N THR A 79 -0.09 18.12 5.27
CA THR A 79 -1.52 17.81 5.06
C THR A 79 -1.67 17.07 3.74
N VAL A 80 -2.63 16.16 3.67
CA VAL A 80 -3.03 15.49 2.43
C VAL A 80 -4.48 15.82 2.10
N GLU A 81 -4.78 15.98 0.81
CA GLU A 81 -6.15 16.05 0.31
C GLU A 81 -6.58 14.66 -0.17
N LEU A 82 -7.68 14.15 0.38
CA LEU A 82 -8.30 12.92 -0.11
C LEU A 82 -8.94 13.19 -1.47
N ARG A 83 -8.44 12.55 -2.53
CA ARG A 83 -8.98 12.68 -3.89
C ARG A 83 -10.07 11.67 -4.15
N LYS A 84 -9.83 10.40 -3.82
CA LYS A 84 -10.78 9.31 -4.04
C LYS A 84 -10.50 8.14 -3.09
N ILE A 85 -11.55 7.51 -2.58
CA ILE A 85 -11.44 6.20 -1.92
C ILE A 85 -11.56 5.15 -3.02
N LEU A 86 -10.52 4.32 -3.18
CA LEU A 86 -10.48 3.26 -4.20
C LEU A 86 -11.07 1.97 -3.64
N TYR A 87 -10.78 1.70 -2.37
CA TYR A 87 -11.26 0.52 -1.67
C TYR A 87 -11.52 0.87 -0.22
N ARG A 88 -12.62 0.33 0.33
CA ARG A 88 -12.90 0.32 1.75
C ARG A 88 -13.71 -0.92 2.09
N GLU A 89 -13.18 -1.76 2.97
CA GLU A 89 -13.93 -2.89 3.50
C GLU A 89 -13.97 -2.79 5.04
N PRO A 90 -15.13 -3.02 5.67
CA PRO A 90 -15.20 -3.17 7.12
C PRO A 90 -14.38 -4.39 7.59
N PRO A 91 -14.10 -4.53 8.89
CA PRO A 91 -13.27 -5.60 9.43
C PRO A 91 -13.73 -6.99 8.94
N PRO A 92 -12.81 -7.80 8.39
CA PRO A 92 -13.19 -8.93 7.55
C PRO A 92 -13.81 -10.09 8.35
N ALA A 93 -14.68 -10.84 7.67
CA ALA A 93 -14.89 -12.25 7.96
C ALA A 93 -13.67 -13.07 7.52
N PRO A 94 -13.34 -14.21 8.17
CA PRO A 94 -12.17 -15.01 7.81
C PRO A 94 -12.15 -15.36 6.32
N GLN A 95 -11.09 -14.93 5.65
CA GLN A 95 -10.90 -15.12 4.21
C GLN A 95 -10.18 -16.46 3.95
N ARG A 96 -10.54 -17.14 2.86
CA ARG A 96 -9.79 -18.31 2.36
C ARG A 96 -8.86 -17.86 1.25
N GLY A 97 -7.59 -18.22 1.36
CA GLY A 97 -6.57 -17.96 0.34
C GLY A 97 -5.87 -16.61 0.46
N LEU A 98 -4.70 -16.52 -0.16
CA LEU A 98 -3.88 -15.31 -0.21
C LEU A 98 -4.40 -14.34 -1.30
N ARG A 99 -4.83 -13.14 -0.89
CA ARG A 99 -5.43 -12.15 -1.79
C ARG A 99 -4.82 -10.77 -1.62
N TYR A 100 -4.74 -10.03 -2.71
CA TYR A 100 -4.20 -8.68 -2.76
C TYR A 100 -5.13 -7.73 -3.52
N LEU A 101 -5.03 -6.44 -3.23
CA LEU A 101 -5.56 -5.36 -4.05
C LEU A 101 -4.45 -4.84 -4.96
N LEU A 102 -4.65 -4.92 -6.27
CA LEU A 102 -3.86 -4.25 -7.28
C LEU A 102 -4.41 -2.85 -7.54
N PHE A 103 -3.55 -1.84 -7.39
CA PHE A 103 -3.85 -0.43 -7.68
C PHE A 103 -2.58 0.29 -8.14
N GLY A 104 -2.75 1.49 -8.67
CA GLY A 104 -1.65 2.27 -9.24
C GLY A 104 -1.84 2.54 -10.72
N ASP A 105 -1.04 3.46 -11.24
CA ASP A 105 -0.93 3.82 -12.64
C ASP A 105 0.49 3.52 -13.16
N ASP A 106 1.39 4.50 -13.09
CA ASP A 106 2.79 4.42 -13.49
C ASP A 106 3.59 3.52 -12.55
N GLN A 107 3.16 3.44 -11.29
CA GLN A 107 3.67 2.51 -10.30
C GLN A 107 2.53 1.65 -9.77
N LEU A 108 2.63 0.35 -10.02
CA LEU A 108 1.65 -0.62 -9.56
C LEU A 108 2.06 -1.20 -8.22
N PHE A 109 1.06 -1.37 -7.35
CA PHE A 109 1.21 -1.91 -6.01
C PHE A 109 0.21 -3.04 -5.77
N LEU A 110 0.64 -4.04 -5.00
CA LEU A 110 -0.25 -5.00 -4.37
C LEU A 110 -0.32 -4.71 -2.87
N TRP A 111 -1.51 -4.67 -2.31
CA TRP A 111 -1.73 -4.62 -0.87
C TRP A 111 -2.47 -5.86 -0.38
N HIS A 112 -1.92 -6.57 0.60
CA HIS A 112 -2.53 -7.79 1.13
C HIS A 112 -3.87 -7.48 1.80
N LEU A 113 -4.92 -8.14 1.30
CA LEU A 113 -6.23 -8.13 1.95
C LEU A 113 -6.12 -8.81 3.31
N PRO A 114 -6.95 -8.41 4.29
CA PRO A 114 -6.62 -8.61 5.69
C PRO A 114 -6.50 -10.10 6.07
N GLY A 115 -5.44 -10.40 6.83
CA GLY A 115 -5.04 -11.75 7.27
C GLY A 115 -4.09 -11.66 8.48
N SER A 116 -3.20 -12.64 8.67
CA SER A 116 -2.25 -12.68 9.81
C SER A 116 -1.10 -11.68 9.69
N PHE A 117 -0.99 -10.97 8.57
CA PHE A 117 0.05 -10.00 8.28
C PHE A 117 -0.46 -8.91 7.32
N GLU A 118 0.25 -7.80 7.27
CA GLU A 118 0.09 -6.75 6.28
C GLU A 118 1.32 -6.75 5.36
N GLN A 119 1.10 -6.60 4.06
CA GLN A 119 2.17 -6.56 3.09
C GLN A 119 1.82 -5.62 1.95
N GLY A 120 2.76 -4.75 1.62
CA GLY A 120 2.76 -3.93 0.41
C GLY A 120 3.87 -4.40 -0.53
N LEU A 121 3.53 -4.61 -1.79
CA LEU A 121 4.48 -5.00 -2.83
C LEU A 121 4.44 -3.99 -3.97
N ARG A 122 5.60 -3.71 -4.55
CA ARG A 122 5.67 -3.05 -5.86
C ARG A 122 5.70 -4.12 -6.94
N VAL A 123 4.88 -3.96 -7.96
CA VAL A 123 4.78 -4.92 -9.07
C VAL A 123 4.93 -4.23 -10.43
N ARG A 124 5.09 -5.04 -11.47
CA ARG A 124 5.05 -4.62 -12.87
C ARG A 124 4.48 -5.75 -13.72
N PHE A 125 3.80 -5.44 -14.80
CA PHE A 125 3.42 -6.46 -15.76
C PHE A 125 4.66 -7.10 -16.42
N ALA A 126 4.63 -8.41 -16.59
CA ALA A 126 5.63 -9.17 -17.32
C ALA A 126 5.22 -9.25 -18.79
N GLY A 127 5.78 -8.38 -19.62
CA GLY A 127 5.51 -8.38 -21.06
C GLY A 127 5.54 -6.99 -21.68
N TRP A 128 5.45 -6.95 -23.01
CA TRP A 128 5.40 -5.72 -23.79
C TRP A 128 3.96 -5.19 -23.93
N GLU A 129 2.96 -6.07 -23.94
CA GLU A 129 1.54 -5.73 -23.81
C GLU A 129 1.15 -5.77 -22.33
N SER A 130 1.26 -4.62 -21.66
CA SER A 130 0.84 -4.46 -20.28
C SER A 130 -0.57 -3.88 -20.25
N PRO A 131 -1.54 -4.53 -19.56
CA PRO A 131 -2.83 -3.92 -19.30
C PRO A 131 -2.66 -2.55 -18.64
N VAL A 132 -3.54 -1.61 -18.99
CA VAL A 132 -3.60 -0.29 -18.33
C VAL A 132 -4.63 -0.39 -17.22
N LEU A 133 -4.20 -0.16 -15.98
CA LEU A 133 -5.08 0.03 -14.84
C LEU A 133 -5.33 1.53 -14.68
N GLY A 134 -6.59 1.95 -14.56
CA GLY A 134 -6.92 3.35 -14.34
C GLY A 134 -6.40 3.85 -12.98
N VAL A 135 -5.95 5.10 -12.93
CA VAL A 135 -5.45 5.78 -11.71
C VAL A 135 -6.39 5.68 -10.49
N ASP A 136 -7.68 5.48 -10.77
CA ASP A 136 -8.79 5.51 -9.85
C ASP A 136 -9.52 4.15 -9.75
N GLU A 137 -8.85 3.07 -10.15
CA GLU A 137 -9.34 1.68 -10.16
C GLU A 137 -8.56 0.79 -9.18
N VAL A 138 -9.20 -0.30 -8.76
CA VAL A 138 -8.60 -1.35 -7.94
C VAL A 138 -9.11 -2.71 -8.40
N VAL A 139 -8.25 -3.73 -8.42
CA VAL A 139 -8.60 -5.09 -8.80
C VAL A 139 -8.13 -6.07 -7.73
N THR A 140 -8.94 -7.06 -7.38
CA THR A 140 -8.49 -8.13 -6.48
C THR A 140 -7.68 -9.17 -7.26
N VAL A 141 -6.52 -9.53 -6.72
CA VAL A 141 -5.60 -10.54 -7.24
C VAL A 141 -5.54 -11.70 -6.24
N GLU A 142 -5.73 -12.92 -6.71
CA GLU A 142 -5.65 -14.13 -5.89
C GLU A 142 -4.38 -14.90 -6.25
N ALA A 143 -3.55 -15.20 -5.24
CA ALA A 143 -2.41 -16.09 -5.41
C ALA A 143 -2.91 -17.55 -5.27
N ALA A 144 -3.31 -18.12 -6.40
CA ALA A 144 -3.95 -19.44 -6.46
C ALA A 144 -3.17 -20.52 -5.70
N GLY A 145 -3.88 -21.28 -4.87
CA GLY A 145 -3.31 -22.40 -4.11
C GLY A 145 -2.49 -22.01 -2.87
N ARG A 146 -2.44 -20.72 -2.51
CA ARG A 146 -1.73 -20.24 -1.31
C ARG A 146 -2.69 -19.87 -0.17
N GLY A 147 -2.32 -20.21 1.05
CA GLY A 147 -2.95 -19.77 2.30
C GLY A 147 -2.59 -18.33 2.66
N SER A 148 -3.40 -17.69 3.50
CA SER A 148 -3.20 -16.30 3.94
C SER A 148 -2.13 -16.15 5.04
N ASP A 149 -1.15 -17.05 5.11
CA ASP A 149 -0.08 -17.05 6.10
C ASP A 149 1.15 -16.30 5.55
N VAL A 150 1.90 -15.64 6.44
CA VAL A 150 3.09 -14.86 6.08
C VAL A 150 4.18 -15.69 5.39
N THR A 151 4.25 -16.99 5.68
CA THR A 151 5.21 -17.91 5.05
C THR A 151 4.86 -18.22 3.60
N GLU A 152 3.59 -18.05 3.21
CA GLU A 152 3.09 -18.27 1.85
C GLU A 152 2.97 -16.97 1.04
N ARG A 153 3.26 -15.82 1.65
CA ARG A 153 3.18 -14.50 0.99
C ARG A 153 4.00 -14.45 -0.31
N LEU A 154 3.62 -13.56 -1.22
CA LEU A 154 4.42 -13.29 -2.41
C LEU A 154 5.75 -12.59 -2.04
N ALA A 155 6.84 -13.04 -2.64
CA ALA A 155 8.19 -12.51 -2.47
C ALA A 155 8.72 -11.84 -3.76
N PRO A 156 9.73 -10.95 -3.67
CA PRO A 156 10.37 -10.38 -4.84
C PRO A 156 10.87 -11.44 -5.83
N GLY A 157 10.63 -11.22 -7.12
CA GLY A 157 10.95 -12.14 -8.20
C GLY A 157 9.87 -13.18 -8.50
N GLU A 158 8.84 -13.30 -7.67
CA GLU A 158 7.69 -14.17 -7.95
C GLU A 158 6.73 -13.55 -8.97
N GLN A 159 5.93 -14.41 -9.61
CA GLN A 159 4.90 -14.02 -10.56
C GLN A 159 3.51 -14.38 -10.06
N VAL A 160 2.52 -13.56 -10.39
CA VAL A 160 1.11 -13.81 -10.09
C VAL A 160 0.23 -13.31 -11.23
N ALA A 161 -0.76 -14.11 -11.63
CA ALA A 161 -1.69 -13.73 -12.68
C ALA A 161 -2.69 -12.67 -12.20
N ALA A 162 -2.87 -11.61 -12.99
CA ALA A 162 -3.86 -10.57 -12.77
C ALA A 162 -4.32 -9.96 -14.10
N MET A 163 -5.61 -9.67 -14.22
CA MET A 163 -6.18 -9.01 -15.41
C MET A 163 -5.85 -9.71 -16.75
N GLY A 164 -5.67 -11.04 -16.74
CA GLY A 164 -5.29 -11.81 -17.93
C GLY A 164 -3.81 -11.68 -18.34
N ALA A 165 -2.97 -11.08 -17.49
CA ALA A 165 -1.52 -10.96 -17.68
C ALA A 165 -0.76 -11.45 -16.43
N GLU A 166 0.56 -11.59 -16.54
CA GLU A 166 1.43 -11.92 -15.40
C GLU A 166 1.97 -10.64 -14.76
N LEU A 167 1.89 -10.54 -13.43
CA LEU A 167 2.56 -9.52 -12.63
C LEU A 167 3.85 -10.11 -12.04
N MET A 168 4.96 -9.41 -12.22
CA MET A 168 6.22 -9.67 -11.55
C MET A 168 6.31 -8.83 -10.28
N VAL A 169 6.59 -9.47 -9.15
CA VAL A 169 6.89 -8.78 -7.89
C VAL A 169 8.29 -8.18 -7.98
N ALA A 170 8.35 -6.84 -7.99
CA ALA A 170 9.62 -6.12 -8.12
C ALA A 170 10.30 -5.91 -6.76
N ALA A 171 9.52 -5.58 -5.72
CA ALA A 171 10.04 -5.33 -4.37
C ALA A 171 8.95 -5.51 -3.32
N GLU A 172 9.34 -5.88 -2.10
CA GLU A 172 8.53 -5.75 -0.90
C GLU A 172 8.78 -4.35 -0.32
N VAL A 173 7.73 -3.53 -0.25
CA VAL A 173 7.81 -2.13 0.20
C VAL A 173 7.26 -1.93 1.62
N TYR A 174 6.56 -2.95 2.14
CA TYR A 174 6.07 -2.97 3.51
C TYR A 174 5.79 -4.41 3.93
N LEU A 175 6.16 -4.78 5.16
CA LEU A 175 5.79 -6.04 5.78
C LEU A 175 5.65 -5.87 7.30
N ARG A 176 4.47 -6.17 7.82
CA ARG A 176 4.20 -6.23 9.26
C ARG A 176 3.47 -7.52 9.60
N VAL A 177 4.05 -8.29 10.51
CA VAL A 177 3.43 -9.52 11.03
C VAL A 177 2.73 -9.17 12.34
N ALA A 178 1.46 -9.56 12.49
CA ALA A 178 0.79 -9.44 13.77
C ALA A 178 1.60 -10.24 14.81
N ARG A 179 2.03 -9.59 15.90
CA ARG A 179 2.65 -10.33 17.01
C ARG A 179 1.55 -11.21 17.61
N GLY A 180 1.72 -12.53 17.53
CA GLY A 180 0.90 -13.50 18.27
C GLY A 180 1.08 -13.39 19.77
#